data_AF-A0A3D3F2M7-F1
#
_entry.id   AF-A0A3D3F2M7-F1
#
_cell.length_a   1.000
_cell.length_b   1.000
_cell.length_c   1.000
_cell.angle_alpha   90.00
_cell.angle_beta   90.00
_cell.angle_gamma   90.00
#
_symmetry.space_group_name_H-M   'P 1'
#
loop_
_entity.id
_entity.type
_entity.pdbx_description
1 polymer ?
#
loop_
_entity_poly.entity_id
_entity_poly.type
_entity_poly.pdbx_seq_one_letter_code
_entity_poly.pdbx_strand_id
1 'polypeptide(L)'
;LEDWGQPEFEASSVSGDWWCVGSRYWSENPHRPDYRAAYGILLDMVGGKGAAFPREGYSVQYASNVVEKVWSTATKLGYGSYFIQKNGSYITDDHVPVNKIRHIPCVDIIHLQDSPTGFAPHWHTHADNLSVIDRATLKAAGQTVMEVIYAEND
;
A
#
# COMPACT_ATOMS: atom_id res chain seq x y z
N LEU A 1 -0.75 -4.15 -16.54
CA LEU A 1 -2.19 -3.84 -16.61
C LEU A 1 -2.70 -3.98 -15.19
N GLU A 2 -3.09 -2.87 -14.57
CA GLU A 2 -3.32 -2.77 -13.12
C GLU A 2 -4.81 -2.67 -12.81
N ASP A 3 -5.48 -1.72 -13.47
CA ASP A 3 -6.90 -1.43 -13.34
C ASP A 3 -7.64 -1.66 -14.68
N TRP A 4 -8.64 -2.54 -14.65
CA TRP A 4 -9.64 -2.78 -15.71
C TRP A 4 -11.08 -2.66 -15.19
N GLY A 5 -11.26 -2.09 -13.99
CA GLY A 5 -12.54 -1.95 -13.33
C GLY A 5 -13.45 -0.95 -14.02
N GLN A 6 -14.74 -1.02 -13.67
CA GLN A 6 -15.70 -0.03 -14.13
C GLN A 6 -15.42 1.34 -13.49
N PRO A 7 -15.59 2.44 -14.24
CA PRO A 7 -15.59 3.78 -13.66
C PRO A 7 -16.67 3.90 -12.57
N GLU A 8 -16.36 4.63 -11.51
CA GLU A 8 -17.23 4.80 -10.33
C GLU A 8 -18.63 5.35 -10.66
N PHE A 9 -18.81 5.97 -11.83
CA PHE A 9 -20.09 6.55 -12.27
C PHE A 9 -21.06 5.56 -12.94
N GLU A 10 -20.66 4.31 -13.20
CA GLU A 10 -21.57 3.30 -13.79
C GLU A 10 -22.38 2.56 -12.72
N ALA A 11 -23.71 2.63 -12.81
CA ALA A 11 -24.64 2.15 -11.79
C ALA A 11 -24.80 0.61 -11.70
N SER A 12 -24.23 -0.15 -12.63
CA SER A 12 -24.31 -1.62 -12.66
C SER A 12 -23.00 -2.24 -12.20
N SER A 13 -22.99 -2.94 -11.06
CA SER A 13 -21.81 -3.69 -10.61
C SER A 13 -21.60 -4.93 -11.48
N VAL A 14 -20.61 -4.93 -12.37
CA VAL A 14 -20.17 -6.17 -13.03
C VAL A 14 -19.19 -6.89 -12.10
N SER A 15 -19.58 -8.05 -11.55
CA SER A 15 -18.69 -8.82 -10.68
C SER A 15 -17.49 -9.35 -11.47
N GLY A 16 -16.27 -9.09 -10.99
CA GLY A 16 -15.04 -9.64 -11.55
C GLY A 16 -13.78 -9.13 -10.84
N ASP A 17 -12.67 -9.85 -11.04
CA ASP A 17 -11.35 -9.51 -10.53
C ASP A 17 -10.67 -8.51 -11.49
N TRP A 18 -11.18 -7.29 -11.52
CA TRP A 18 -10.78 -6.25 -12.48
C TRP A 18 -9.56 -5.44 -12.07
N TRP A 19 -9.17 -5.54 -10.80
CA TRP A 19 -8.08 -4.80 -10.18
C TRP A 19 -6.91 -5.75 -9.91
N CYS A 20 -5.71 -5.19 -9.78
CA CYS A 20 -4.51 -5.94 -9.42
C CYS A 20 -4.16 -7.06 -10.43
N VAL A 21 -4.52 -6.87 -11.71
CA VAL A 21 -4.36 -7.93 -12.75
C VAL A 21 -2.88 -8.30 -12.91
N GLY A 22 -1.99 -7.32 -12.83
CA GLY A 22 -0.53 -7.52 -12.93
C GLY A 22 0.05 -8.27 -11.73
N SER A 23 -0.25 -7.86 -10.51
CA SER A 23 0.26 -8.51 -9.30
C SER A 23 -0.33 -9.91 -9.11
N ARG A 24 -1.59 -10.13 -9.50
CA ARG A 24 -2.18 -11.46 -9.57
C ARG A 24 -1.40 -12.36 -10.53
N TYR A 25 -1.20 -11.90 -11.77
CA TYR A 25 -0.44 -12.67 -12.75
C TYR A 25 0.96 -13.01 -12.23
N TRP A 26 1.67 -12.04 -11.64
CA TRP A 26 2.99 -12.27 -11.04
C TRP A 26 2.96 -13.25 -9.87
N SER A 27 1.92 -13.20 -9.04
CA SER A 27 1.78 -14.09 -7.87
C SER A 27 1.60 -15.55 -8.30
N GLU A 28 0.84 -15.78 -9.38
CA GLU A 28 0.65 -17.08 -10.03
C GLU A 28 1.87 -17.50 -10.88
N ASN A 29 2.54 -16.54 -11.52
CA ASN A 29 3.63 -16.73 -12.48
C ASN A 29 4.85 -15.88 -12.11
N PRO A 30 5.61 -16.26 -11.07
CA PRO A 30 6.76 -15.48 -10.63
C PRO A 30 7.82 -15.43 -11.74
N HIS A 31 8.54 -14.32 -11.81
CA HIS A 31 9.67 -14.14 -12.74
C HIS A 31 10.81 -15.17 -12.59
N ARG A 32 10.85 -15.91 -11.46
CA ARG A 32 11.77 -17.03 -11.22
C ARG A 32 11.02 -18.18 -10.55
N PRO A 33 11.34 -19.45 -10.90
CA PRO A 33 10.81 -20.61 -10.19
C PRO A 33 11.09 -20.50 -8.69
N ASP A 34 10.11 -20.89 -7.87
CA ASP A 34 10.21 -20.94 -6.42
C ASP A 34 10.66 -19.62 -5.74
N TYR A 35 10.42 -18.47 -6.38
CA TYR A 35 10.66 -17.16 -5.76
C TYR A 35 10.07 -17.07 -4.35
N ARG A 36 10.91 -16.65 -3.39
CA ARG A 36 10.54 -16.41 -1.99
C ARG A 36 11.11 -15.08 -1.54
N ALA A 37 10.39 -14.43 -0.65
CA ALA A 37 10.85 -13.27 0.09
C ALA A 37 10.39 -13.41 1.55
N ALA A 38 11.13 -12.82 2.49
CA ALA A 38 10.74 -12.81 3.90
C ALA A 38 9.43 -12.02 4.10
N TYR A 39 9.30 -10.91 3.36
CA TYR A 39 8.09 -10.10 3.27
C TYR A 39 8.15 -9.18 2.05
N GLY A 40 7.05 -8.50 1.74
CA GLY A 40 6.95 -7.41 0.77
C GLY A 40 6.44 -6.12 1.41
N ILE A 41 6.73 -4.99 0.77
CA ILE A 41 6.18 -3.66 1.10
C ILE A 41 5.71 -3.05 -0.22
N LEU A 42 4.40 -2.87 -0.35
CA LEU A 42 3.77 -2.07 -1.41
C LEU A 42 3.72 -0.60 -0.98
N LEU A 43 3.95 0.29 -1.94
CA LEU A 43 3.84 1.74 -1.77
C LEU A 43 2.81 2.27 -2.76
N ASP A 44 1.65 2.68 -2.26
CA ASP A 44 0.61 3.31 -3.08
C ASP A 44 0.26 4.72 -2.57
N MET A 45 0.18 5.70 -3.47
CA MET A 45 -0.13 7.10 -3.15
C MET A 45 0.72 7.74 -2.03
N VAL A 46 1.99 7.35 -1.88
CA VAL A 46 2.91 7.82 -0.81
C VAL A 46 3.51 9.23 -1.05
N GLY A 47 2.99 9.98 -2.02
CA GLY A 47 3.53 11.30 -2.40
C GLY A 47 2.68 12.49 -1.98
N GLY A 48 1.41 12.27 -1.64
CA GLY A 48 0.43 13.34 -1.42
C GLY A 48 0.76 14.25 -0.23
N LYS A 49 0.49 15.55 -0.38
CA LYS A 49 0.59 16.50 0.73
C LYS A 49 -0.41 16.16 1.83
N GLY A 50 0.08 16.13 3.07
CA GLY A 50 -0.75 15.79 4.24
C GLY A 50 -1.12 14.32 4.30
N ALA A 51 -0.33 13.44 3.67
CA ALA A 51 -0.62 12.02 3.70
C ALA A 51 -0.57 11.45 5.11
N ALA A 52 -1.48 10.52 5.36
CA ALA A 52 -1.56 9.69 6.55
C ALA A 52 -1.65 8.23 6.10
N PHE A 53 -0.83 7.40 6.72
CA PHE A 53 -0.69 5.97 6.49
C PHE A 53 -1.17 5.24 7.76
N PRO A 54 -2.48 4.96 7.90
CA PRO A 54 -2.97 4.05 8.91
C PRO A 54 -2.61 2.60 8.53
N ARG A 55 -2.70 1.68 9.48
CA ARG A 55 -2.37 0.26 9.26
C ARG A 55 -3.49 -0.41 8.45
N GLU A 56 -3.26 -0.61 7.16
CA GLU A 56 -4.25 -1.18 6.22
C GLU A 56 -4.73 -2.57 6.68
N GLY A 57 -6.02 -2.87 6.47
CA GLY A 57 -6.71 -4.02 7.05
C GLY A 57 -6.15 -5.38 6.61
N TYR A 58 -5.92 -5.61 5.31
CA TYR A 58 -5.33 -6.86 4.82
C TYR A 58 -3.87 -7.01 5.24
N SER A 59 -3.13 -5.90 5.32
CA SER A 59 -1.77 -5.86 5.82
C SER A 59 -1.71 -6.30 7.28
N VAL A 60 -2.61 -5.79 8.12
CA VAL A 60 -2.75 -6.26 9.51
C VAL A 60 -3.16 -7.73 9.56
N GLN A 61 -4.07 -8.17 8.68
CA GLN A 61 -4.55 -9.55 8.64
C GLN A 61 -3.44 -10.56 8.25
N TYR A 62 -2.66 -10.28 7.21
CA TYR A 62 -1.71 -11.23 6.63
C TYR A 62 -0.24 -10.98 7.00
N ALA A 63 0.11 -9.76 7.43
CA ALA A 63 1.48 -9.32 7.63
C ALA A 63 1.66 -8.45 8.89
N SER A 64 0.92 -8.74 9.97
CA SER A 64 0.95 -7.94 11.22
C SER A 64 2.34 -7.69 11.79
N ASN A 65 3.25 -8.67 11.71
CA ASN A 65 4.65 -8.53 12.12
C ASN A 65 5.42 -7.51 11.26
N VAL A 66 5.12 -7.45 9.97
CA VAL A 66 5.72 -6.47 9.03
C VAL A 66 5.14 -5.09 9.28
N VAL A 67 3.83 -4.99 9.52
CA VAL A 67 3.17 -3.73 9.91
C VAL A 67 3.82 -3.14 11.17
N GLU A 68 3.97 -3.94 12.23
CA GLU A 68 4.62 -3.46 13.47
C GLU A 68 6.07 -3.04 13.22
N LYS A 69 6.82 -3.79 12.40
CA LYS A 69 8.20 -3.43 12.03
C LYS A 69 8.25 -2.06 11.34
N VAL A 70 7.43 -1.84 10.33
CA VAL A 70 7.39 -0.59 9.55
C VAL A 70 6.93 0.59 10.42
N TRP A 71 5.80 0.46 11.13
CA TRP A 71 5.24 1.57 11.92
C TRP A 71 6.08 1.91 13.15
N SER A 72 6.70 0.92 13.80
CA SER A 72 7.62 1.19 14.91
C SER A 72 8.89 1.89 14.43
N THR A 73 9.41 1.53 13.25
CA THR A 73 10.57 2.18 12.63
C THR A 73 10.25 3.63 12.26
N ALA A 74 9.11 3.87 11.60
CA ALA A 74 8.64 5.22 11.32
C ALA A 74 8.53 6.09 12.58
N THR A 75 7.98 5.52 13.66
CA THR A 75 7.85 6.21 14.94
C THR A 75 9.22 6.58 15.53
N LYS A 76 10.19 5.67 15.49
CA LYS A 76 11.57 5.92 15.96
C LYS A 76 12.27 7.02 15.17
N LEU A 77 12.00 7.10 13.86
CA LEU A 77 12.54 8.13 12.96
C LEU A 77 11.84 9.50 13.09
N GLY A 78 10.78 9.60 13.91
CA GLY A 78 10.00 10.83 14.08
C GLY A 78 8.90 11.03 13.04
N TYR A 79 8.56 10.01 12.24
CA TYR A 79 7.50 10.07 11.22
C TYR A 79 6.14 9.56 11.69
N GLY A 80 5.91 9.49 13.00
CA GLY A 80 4.64 9.02 13.59
C GLY A 80 3.41 9.87 13.22
N SER A 81 3.60 11.11 12.74
CA SER A 81 2.52 11.94 12.19
C SER A 81 2.05 11.50 10.80
N TYR A 82 2.90 10.78 10.05
CA TYR A 82 2.54 10.16 8.78
C TYR A 82 2.07 8.72 9.02
N PHE A 83 2.81 7.94 9.81
CA PHE A 83 2.52 6.54 10.10
C PHE A 83 1.64 6.40 11.33
N ILE A 84 0.32 6.42 11.11
CA ILE A 84 -0.68 6.49 12.17
C ILE A 84 -0.84 5.13 12.84
N GLN A 85 -0.68 5.09 14.16
CA GLN A 85 -0.85 3.89 15.00
C GLN A 85 -2.34 3.53 15.21
N LYS A 86 -3.09 3.41 14.11
CA LYS A 86 -4.51 3.07 14.08
C LYS A 86 -4.78 2.12 12.93
N ASN A 87 -5.63 1.12 13.14
CA ASN A 87 -6.10 0.25 12.06
C ASN A 87 -7.00 1.05 11.11
N GLY A 88 -6.72 0.91 9.81
CA GLY A 88 -7.45 1.53 8.72
C GLY A 88 -8.45 0.58 8.06
N SER A 89 -8.94 1.00 6.89
CA SER A 89 -9.83 0.22 6.04
C SER A 89 -9.11 -0.96 5.40
N TYR A 90 -9.89 -1.93 4.92
CA TYR A 90 -9.40 -3.00 4.06
C TYR A 90 -9.40 -2.52 2.61
N ILE A 91 -8.23 -2.46 1.98
CA ILE A 91 -8.06 -1.98 0.61
C ILE A 91 -7.65 -3.14 -0.29
N THR A 92 -8.43 -3.40 -1.33
CA THR A 92 -8.02 -4.35 -2.36
C THR A 92 -6.92 -3.70 -3.19
N ASP A 93 -5.69 -4.18 -3.02
CA ASP A 93 -4.52 -3.69 -3.74
C ASP A 93 -3.54 -4.85 -4.02
N ASP A 94 -2.42 -4.56 -4.70
CA ASP A 94 -1.47 -5.52 -5.24
C ASP A 94 -0.81 -6.42 -4.17
N HIS A 95 -0.79 -5.99 -2.90
CA HIS A 95 -0.33 -6.83 -1.79
C HIS A 95 -1.30 -7.98 -1.52
N VAL A 96 -2.58 -7.87 -1.88
CA VAL A 96 -3.59 -8.91 -1.61
C VAL A 96 -3.31 -10.20 -2.39
N PRO A 97 -3.07 -10.20 -3.72
CA PRO A 97 -2.63 -11.39 -4.43
C PRO A 97 -1.29 -11.93 -3.93
N VAL A 98 -0.33 -11.05 -3.59
CA VAL A 98 0.98 -11.45 -3.04
C VAL A 98 0.82 -12.22 -1.72
N ASN A 99 -0.08 -11.76 -0.85
CA ASN A 99 -0.43 -12.46 0.40
C ASN A 99 -1.20 -13.77 0.15
N LYS A 100 -2.27 -13.73 -0.65
CA LYS A 100 -3.24 -14.83 -0.77
C LYS A 100 -2.78 -15.97 -1.69
N ILE A 101 -2.12 -15.63 -2.80
CA ILE A 101 -1.70 -16.60 -3.82
C ILE A 101 -0.23 -16.97 -3.61
N ARG A 102 0.63 -15.96 -3.41
CA ARG A 102 2.07 -16.19 -3.28
C ARG A 102 2.52 -16.50 -1.86
N HIS A 103 1.65 -16.29 -0.87
CA HIS A 103 1.93 -16.56 0.54
C HIS A 103 3.19 -15.84 1.06
N ILE A 104 3.47 -14.65 0.52
CA ILE A 104 4.50 -13.75 1.04
C ILE A 104 3.80 -12.68 1.87
N PRO A 105 4.10 -12.54 3.17
CA PRO A 105 3.54 -11.46 3.99
C PRO A 105 3.87 -10.11 3.36
N CYS A 106 2.86 -9.37 2.93
CA CYS A 106 3.04 -8.11 2.23
C CYS A 106 2.17 -7.03 2.90
N VAL A 107 2.81 -5.92 3.26
CA VAL A 107 2.13 -4.73 3.80
C VAL A 107 1.96 -3.70 2.70
N ASP A 108 0.89 -2.92 2.78
CA ASP A 108 0.63 -1.76 1.97
C ASP A 108 0.77 -0.46 2.79
N ILE A 109 1.62 0.44 2.31
CA ILE A 109 1.75 1.81 2.83
C ILE A 109 0.98 2.71 1.87
N ILE A 110 -0.28 2.96 2.23
CA ILE A 110 -1.22 3.69 1.40
C ILE A 110 -1.80 4.92 2.11
N HIS A 111 -1.95 6.01 1.36
CA HIS A 111 -2.57 7.21 1.89
C HIS A 111 -4.10 7.07 1.99
N LEU A 112 -4.61 6.99 3.22
CA LEU A 112 -6.05 6.96 3.51
C LEU A 112 -6.50 8.20 4.27
N GLN A 113 -7.73 8.64 4.00
CA GLN A 113 -8.39 9.76 4.68
C GLN A 113 -9.81 9.39 5.07
N ASP A 114 -10.34 10.07 6.08
CA ASP A 114 -11.77 10.02 6.41
C ASP A 114 -12.52 10.91 5.41
N SER A 115 -12.77 10.36 4.22
CA SER A 115 -13.46 10.99 3.09
C SER A 115 -14.52 10.04 2.53
N PRO A 116 -15.48 10.53 1.72
CA PRO A 116 -16.48 9.66 1.11
C PRO A 116 -15.91 8.49 0.30
N THR A 117 -14.73 8.67 -0.32
CA THR A 117 -14.03 7.63 -1.09
C THR A 117 -13.03 6.84 -0.25
N GLY A 118 -12.70 7.30 0.96
CA GLY A 118 -11.61 6.76 1.79
C GLY A 118 -10.20 7.21 1.37
N PHE A 119 -10.09 7.93 0.24
CA PHE A 119 -8.84 8.39 -0.34
C PHE A 119 -8.74 9.92 -0.36
N ALA A 120 -7.56 10.43 -0.73
CA ALA A 120 -7.36 11.87 -0.88
C ALA A 120 -8.23 12.45 -2.02
N PRO A 121 -8.64 13.73 -1.95
CA PRO A 121 -9.54 14.33 -2.96
C PRO A 121 -9.02 14.33 -4.41
N HIS A 122 -7.72 14.12 -4.62
CA HIS A 122 -7.12 14.03 -5.95
C HIS A 122 -7.18 12.63 -6.56
N TRP A 123 -7.49 11.59 -5.77
CA TRP A 123 -7.57 10.19 -6.21
C TRP A 123 -8.53 10.04 -7.40
N HIS A 124 -8.06 9.40 -8.47
CA HIS A 124 -8.80 9.21 -9.72
C HIS A 124 -9.33 10.52 -10.36
N THR A 125 -8.61 11.63 -10.18
CA THR A 125 -8.94 12.92 -10.81
C THR A 125 -7.76 13.49 -11.59
N HIS A 126 -8.00 14.46 -12.48
CA HIS A 126 -6.93 15.24 -13.11
C HIS A 126 -6.12 16.11 -12.12
N ALA A 127 -6.59 16.25 -10.87
CA ALA A 127 -5.83 16.94 -9.83
C ALA A 127 -4.68 16.08 -9.28
N ASP A 128 -4.65 14.77 -9.57
CA ASP A 128 -3.49 13.93 -9.28
C ASP A 128 -2.35 14.26 -10.25
N ASN A 129 -1.55 15.25 -9.86
CA ASN A 129 -0.42 15.76 -10.61
C ASN A 129 0.64 16.32 -9.65
N LEU A 130 1.77 16.78 -10.19
CA LEU A 130 2.91 17.22 -9.38
C LEU A 130 2.61 18.33 -8.34
N SER A 131 1.50 19.07 -8.49
CA SER A 131 1.12 20.10 -7.51
C SER A 131 0.67 19.55 -6.16
N VAL A 132 0.20 18.29 -6.11
CA VAL A 132 -0.23 17.63 -4.86
C VAL A 132 0.91 16.90 -4.16
N ILE A 133 2.07 16.76 -4.83
CA ILE A 133 3.21 16.02 -4.31
C ILE A 133 3.98 16.86 -3.28
N ASP A 134 4.29 16.24 -2.14
CA ASP A 134 5.05 16.84 -1.07
C ASP A 134 6.34 16.06 -0.79
N ARG A 135 7.47 16.78 -0.76
CA ARG A 135 8.79 16.17 -0.54
C ARG A 135 8.94 15.59 0.86
N ALA A 136 8.28 16.17 1.87
CA ALA A 136 8.37 15.65 3.23
C ALA A 136 7.59 14.34 3.35
N THR A 137 6.43 14.20 2.69
CA THR A 137 5.72 12.91 2.57
C THR A 137 6.60 11.84 1.93
N LEU A 138 7.18 12.12 0.75
CA LEU A 138 8.09 11.19 0.07
C LEU A 138 9.29 10.81 0.93
N LYS A 139 9.86 11.78 1.66
CA LYS A 139 10.97 11.55 2.59
C LYS A 139 10.55 10.64 3.75
N ALA A 140 9.39 10.85 4.34
CA ALA A 140 8.88 10.05 5.45
C ALA A 140 8.68 8.58 5.04
N ALA A 141 8.02 8.34 3.90
CA ALA A 141 7.81 7.00 3.36
C ALA A 141 9.15 6.34 2.97
N GLY A 142 9.93 7.02 2.13
CA GLY A 142 11.19 6.47 1.61
C GLY A 142 12.24 6.20 2.70
N GLN A 143 12.41 7.13 3.65
CA GLN A 143 13.37 6.94 4.74
C GLN A 143 12.95 5.81 5.68
N THR A 144 11.65 5.67 5.96
CA THR A 144 11.14 4.56 6.79
C THR A 144 11.41 3.22 6.11
N VAL A 145 11.07 3.08 4.84
CA VAL A 145 11.30 1.83 4.08
C VAL A 145 12.78 1.51 4.03
N MET A 146 13.63 2.51 3.75
CA MET A 146 15.08 2.32 3.72
C MET A 146 15.61 1.84 5.08
N GLU A 147 15.20 2.44 6.18
CA GLU A 147 15.62 2.00 7.51
C GLU A 147 15.17 0.57 7.80
N VAL A 148 13.93 0.21 7.45
CA VAL A 148 13.39 -1.16 7.65
C VAL A 148 14.25 -2.19 6.91
N ILE A 149 14.52 -1.98 5.62
CA ILE A 149 15.23 -2.98 4.81
C ILE A 149 16.73 -3.05 5.11
N TYR A 150 17.37 -1.94 5.52
CA TYR A 150 18.79 -1.94 5.90
C TYR A 150 19.04 -2.47 7.31
N ALA A 151 18.01 -2.51 8.16
CA ALA A 151 18.09 -3.08 9.51
C ALA A 151 17.81 -4.59 9.55
N GLU A 152 17.45 -5.23 8.44
CA GLU A 152 17.38 -6.68 8.36
C GLU A 152 18.79 -7.27 8.50
N ASN A 153 18.94 -8.26 9.37
CA ASN A 153 20.17 -9.03 9.49
C ASN A 153 19.93 -10.40 8.85
N ASP A 154 20.84 -10.83 7.98
CA ASP A 154 20.89 -12.17 7.40
C ASP A 154 21.25 -13.26 8.44
#